data_AF-A0A6C0J404-F1
#
_entry.id   AF-A0A6C0J404-F1
#
_cell.length_a   1.000
_cell.length_b   1.000
_cell.length_c   1.000
_cell.angle_alpha   90.00
_cell.angle_beta   90.00
_cell.angle_gamma   90.00
#
_symmetry.space_group_name_H-M   'P 1'
#
loop_
_entity.id
_entity.type
_entity.pdbx_description
1 polymer ?
#
loop_
_entity_poly.entity_id
_entity_poly.type
_entity_poly.pdbx_seq_one_letter_code
_entity_poly.pdbx_strand_id
1 'polypeptide(L)'
;MSAINGISPKQTVTSFKHGEQAQSREVLRRSWNQLQASGTVNDKERVLTPFRAVNNLGDFLGRKNYVCGGPNQVNASKPGWKGHIGSILSNCDNSGVEGASCNPKFVSDSSDYVRFRKLRAMNKNYNDTKL
;
A
#
# COMPACT_ATOMS: atom_id res chain seq x y z
N MET A 1 -2.90 -10.60 -12.33
CA MET A 1 -2.03 -11.05 -11.23
C MET A 1 -2.90 -11.60 -10.12
N SER A 2 -3.10 -12.92 -10.06
CA SER A 2 -3.82 -13.54 -8.96
C SER A 2 -2.82 -14.29 -8.10
N ALA A 3 -2.57 -13.81 -6.88
CA ALA A 3 -1.87 -14.56 -5.86
C ALA A 3 -2.37 -14.13 -4.48
N ILE A 4 -3.19 -14.97 -3.88
CA ILE A 4 -3.54 -14.92 -2.46
C ILE A 4 -3.13 -16.27 -1.84
N ASN A 5 -2.58 -16.20 -0.61
CA ASN A 5 -2.31 -17.27 0.39
C ASN A 5 -0.92 -17.92 0.30
N GLY A 6 -0.05 -17.94 1.33
CA GLY A 6 -0.13 -17.58 2.74
C GLY A 6 0.32 -18.73 3.67
N ILE A 7 1.62 -19.05 3.75
CA ILE A 7 2.20 -20.05 4.69
C ILE A 7 2.89 -19.35 5.88
N SER A 8 2.95 -20.00 7.05
CA SER A 8 3.59 -19.46 8.27
C SER A 8 4.70 -20.39 8.74
N PRO A 9 5.78 -19.87 9.34
CA PRO A 9 6.91 -20.69 9.79
C PRO A 9 6.45 -21.84 10.70
N LYS A 10 7.08 -23.02 10.58
CA LYS A 10 6.70 -24.23 11.32
C LYS A 10 6.77 -23.96 12.83
N GLN A 11 5.72 -24.38 13.53
CA GLN A 11 5.62 -24.20 14.97
C GLN A 11 6.71 -25.01 15.67
N THR A 12 7.62 -24.36 16.40
CA THR A 12 8.57 -25.02 17.32
C THR A 12 7.96 -25.08 18.73
N VAL A 13 8.51 -25.89 19.65
CA VAL A 13 7.97 -26.14 21.00
C VAL A 13 7.70 -24.85 21.79
N THR A 14 8.42 -23.76 21.50
CA THR A 14 8.28 -22.44 22.14
C THR A 14 7.56 -21.39 21.28
N SER A 15 7.24 -21.71 20.03
CA SER A 15 6.52 -20.81 19.12
C SER A 15 5.05 -21.18 19.19
N PHE A 16 4.23 -20.49 19.97
CA PHE A 16 2.78 -20.73 19.97
C PHE A 16 2.11 -19.88 18.88
N LYS A 17 1.27 -20.51 18.03
CA LYS A 17 0.51 -19.81 16.99
C LYS A 17 -0.80 -19.25 17.55
N HIS A 18 -0.73 -18.05 18.12
CA HIS A 18 -1.90 -17.35 18.65
C HIS A 18 -2.67 -16.59 17.56
N GLY A 19 -3.90 -16.16 17.86
CA GLY A 19 -4.76 -15.40 16.95
C GLY A 19 -4.12 -14.11 16.43
N GLU A 20 -3.25 -13.47 17.22
CA GLU A 20 -2.49 -12.28 16.81
C GLU A 20 -1.61 -12.53 15.58
N GLN A 21 -1.02 -13.73 15.48
CA GLN A 21 -0.22 -14.11 14.32
C GLN A 21 -1.10 -14.23 13.08
N ALA A 22 -2.31 -14.78 13.20
CA ALA A 22 -3.25 -14.87 12.08
C ALA A 22 -3.68 -13.48 11.59
N GLN A 23 -4.05 -12.58 12.51
CA GLN A 23 -4.42 -11.20 12.17
C GLN A 23 -3.26 -10.43 11.52
N SER A 24 -2.05 -10.55 12.07
CA SER A 24 -0.86 -9.89 11.51
C SER A 24 -0.57 -10.35 10.08
N ARG A 25 -0.79 -11.64 9.79
CA ARG A 25 -0.62 -12.18 8.43
C ARG A 25 -1.73 -11.75 7.48
N GLU A 26 -2.96 -11.57 7.98
CA GLU A 26 -4.03 -11.00 7.16
C GLU A 26 -3.69 -9.57 6.74
N VAL A 27 -3.21 -8.76 7.68
CA VAL A 27 -2.74 -7.40 7.41
C VAL A 27 -1.62 -7.41 6.35
N LEU A 28 -0.60 -8.25 6.53
CA LEU A 28 0.51 -8.37 5.56
C LEU A 28 0.09 -8.82 4.16
N ARG A 29 -1.00 -9.59 4.03
CA ARG A 29 -1.50 -10.08 2.74
C ARG A 29 -2.50 -9.14 2.07
N ARG A 30 -3.37 -8.49 2.86
CA ARG A 30 -4.54 -7.76 2.33
C ARG A 30 -4.38 -6.26 2.36
N SER A 31 -3.75 -5.70 3.39
CA SER A 31 -3.68 -4.24 3.58
C SER A 31 -2.28 -3.67 3.45
N TRP A 32 -1.24 -4.49 3.59
CA TRP A 32 0.14 -4.04 3.44
C TRP A 32 0.48 -3.83 1.97
N ASN A 33 0.84 -2.59 1.61
CA ASN A 33 1.24 -2.27 0.24
C ASN A 33 2.66 -2.79 -0.06
N GLN A 34 2.75 -4.07 -0.47
CA GLN A 34 4.01 -4.78 -0.69
C GLN A 34 4.87 -4.15 -1.80
N LEU A 35 4.25 -3.66 -2.88
CA LEU A 35 4.96 -3.02 -3.99
C LEU A 35 5.72 -1.79 -3.50
N GLN A 36 5.04 -0.92 -2.76
CA GLN A 36 5.60 0.30 -2.21
C GLN A 36 6.54 0.04 -1.02
N ALA A 37 6.44 -1.14 -0.38
CA ALA A 37 7.33 -1.58 0.69
C ALA A 37 8.73 -1.94 0.20
N SER A 38 8.83 -2.56 -0.98
CA SER A 38 10.06 -3.11 -1.58
C SER A 38 11.19 -2.07 -1.72
N GLY A 39 10.83 -0.80 -1.89
CA GLY A 39 11.76 0.33 -1.99
C GLY A 39 11.97 0.83 -3.42
N THR A 40 11.64 0.01 -4.42
CA THR A 40 11.69 0.40 -5.84
C THR A 40 10.39 0.04 -6.55
N VAL A 41 9.91 0.93 -7.41
CA VAL A 41 8.75 0.68 -8.29
C VAL A 41 9.11 1.22 -9.66
N ASN A 42 9.07 0.37 -10.69
CA ASN A 42 9.49 0.69 -12.07
C ASN A 42 10.85 1.40 -12.13
N ASP A 43 11.87 0.79 -11.50
CA ASP A 43 13.25 1.30 -11.44
C ASP A 43 13.43 2.67 -10.75
N LYS A 44 12.39 3.18 -10.09
CA LYS A 44 12.47 4.40 -9.30
C LYS A 44 12.53 4.07 -7.82
N GLU A 45 13.46 4.71 -7.12
CA GLU A 45 13.60 4.56 -5.68
C GLU A 45 12.55 5.38 -4.93
N ARG A 46 12.12 4.82 -3.80
CA ARG A 46 11.20 5.46 -2.87
C ARG A 46 11.87 6.67 -2.21
N VAL A 47 11.30 7.85 -2.39
CA VAL A 47 11.67 9.07 -1.64
C VAL A 47 11.03 9.06 -0.24
N LEU A 48 9.83 8.48 -0.14
CA LEU A 48 9.04 8.42 1.08
C LEU A 48 9.62 7.45 2.13
N THR A 49 9.34 7.68 3.41
CA THR A 49 9.74 6.71 4.44
C THR A 49 8.96 5.39 4.29
N PRO A 50 9.54 4.24 4.67
CA PRO A 50 8.88 2.94 4.53
C PRO A 50 7.50 2.87 5.21
N PHE A 51 7.38 3.49 6.39
CA PHE A 51 6.11 3.55 7.13
C PHE A 51 5.02 4.25 6.32
N ARG A 52 5.35 5.39 5.71
CA ARG A 52 4.39 6.20 4.98
C ARG A 52 4.03 5.56 3.63
N ALA A 53 4.97 4.90 2.97
CA ALA A 53 4.70 4.21 1.71
C ALA A 53 3.77 3.01 1.88
N VAL A 54 3.99 2.22 2.93
CA VAL A 54 3.14 1.05 3.22
C VAL A 54 1.70 1.47 3.56
N ASN A 55 1.54 2.58 4.29
CA ASN A 55 0.24 3.07 4.73
C ASN A 55 -0.40 4.08 3.76
N ASN A 56 0.16 4.28 2.56
CA ASN A 56 -0.32 5.27 1.59
C ASN A 56 -0.50 6.67 2.21
N LEU A 57 0.54 7.19 2.86
CA LEU A 57 0.57 8.49 3.55
C LEU A 57 1.41 9.52 2.78
N GLY A 58 1.61 9.34 1.48
CA GLY A 58 2.31 10.28 0.63
C GLY A 58 2.64 9.69 -0.74
N ASP A 59 3.04 10.54 -1.68
CA ASP A 59 3.49 10.11 -3.00
C ASP A 59 4.85 9.40 -2.90
N PHE A 60 4.99 8.27 -3.58
CA PHE A 60 6.19 7.43 -3.53
C PHE A 60 7.45 8.17 -3.98
N LEU A 61 7.30 9.03 -5.00
CA LEU A 61 8.37 9.82 -5.63
C LEU A 61 8.44 11.25 -5.08
N GLY A 62 7.55 11.64 -4.16
CA GLY A 62 7.51 13.00 -3.61
C GLY A 62 7.17 14.09 -4.63
N ARG A 63 6.43 13.77 -5.69
CA ARG A 63 6.09 14.71 -6.77
C ARG A 63 5.13 15.79 -6.28
N LYS A 64 5.32 17.01 -6.78
CA LYS A 64 4.47 18.17 -6.46
C LYS A 64 3.27 18.23 -7.40
N ASN A 65 2.07 18.39 -6.86
CA ASN A 65 0.81 18.53 -7.62
C ASN A 65 0.59 17.42 -8.66
N TYR A 66 1.11 16.21 -8.38
CA TYR A 66 0.99 15.09 -9.28
C TYR A 66 -0.39 14.47 -9.17
N VAL A 67 -1.06 14.32 -10.31
CA VAL A 67 -2.35 13.63 -10.43
C VAL A 67 -2.27 12.84 -11.73
N CYS A 68 -2.49 11.53 -11.69
CA CYS A 68 -2.43 10.69 -12.89
C CYS A 68 -3.47 9.59 -12.74
N GLY A 69 -4.71 9.94 -13.13
CA GLY A 69 -5.86 9.23 -12.61
C GLY A 69 -6.03 9.44 -11.10
N GLY A 70 -7.19 9.03 -10.60
CA GLY A 70 -7.55 9.15 -9.19
C GLY A 70 -8.98 8.66 -8.97
N PRO A 71 -9.38 8.38 -7.73
CA PRO A 71 -10.75 8.02 -7.43
C PRO A 71 -11.67 9.18 -7.80
N ASN A 72 -12.53 8.98 -8.81
CA ASN A 72 -13.63 9.89 -9.08
C ASN A 72 -14.82 9.50 -8.20
N GLN A 73 -15.34 10.44 -7.42
CA GLN A 73 -16.55 10.20 -6.62
C GLN A 73 -17.80 10.08 -7.51
N VAL A 74 -17.76 10.59 -8.74
CA VAL A 74 -18.89 10.64 -9.66
C VAL A 74 -18.51 10.09 -11.03
N ASN A 75 -18.97 8.88 -11.35
CA ASN A 75 -18.86 8.36 -12.71
C ASN A 75 -19.93 8.99 -13.58
N ALA A 76 -19.51 9.70 -14.64
CA ALA A 76 -20.40 10.27 -15.64
C ALA A 76 -20.96 9.18 -16.58
N SER A 77 -21.73 8.23 -16.04
CA SER A 77 -22.47 7.26 -16.86
C SER A 77 -23.90 7.69 -17.16
N LYS A 78 -24.38 8.77 -16.52
CA LYS A 78 -25.74 9.28 -16.73
C LYS A 78 -25.80 10.09 -18.04
N PRO A 79 -26.62 9.68 -19.03
CA PRO A 79 -26.78 10.41 -20.29
C PRO A 79 -27.18 11.87 -20.04
N GLY A 80 -26.55 12.81 -20.74
CA GLY A 80 -26.79 14.25 -20.60
C GLY A 80 -26.05 14.95 -19.46
N TRP A 81 -25.44 14.23 -18.51
CA TRP A 81 -24.75 14.84 -17.36
C TRP A 81 -23.22 14.89 -17.51
N LYS A 82 -22.67 14.36 -18.60
CA LYS A 82 -21.22 14.20 -18.83
C LYS A 82 -20.45 15.53 -18.89
N GLY A 83 -21.08 16.63 -19.33
CA GLY A 83 -20.46 17.96 -19.36
C GLY A 83 -20.53 18.73 -18.03
N HIS A 84 -21.43 18.33 -17.12
CA HIS A 84 -21.63 19.00 -15.83
C HIS A 84 -20.85 18.33 -14.69
N ILE A 85 -20.43 17.08 -14.91
CA ILE A 85 -19.58 16.33 -13.97
C ILE A 85 -18.13 16.57 -14.38
N GLY A 86 -17.37 17.26 -13.53
CA GLY A 86 -15.97 17.59 -13.78
C GLY A 86 -15.13 16.35 -14.08
N SER A 87 -14.21 16.47 -15.04
CA SER A 87 -13.25 15.43 -15.39
C SER A 87 -12.08 15.39 -14.41
N ILE A 88 -11.51 14.20 -14.18
CA ILE A 88 -10.26 14.06 -13.42
C ILE A 88 -9.12 14.76 -14.19
N LEU A 89 -8.38 15.62 -13.50
CA LEU A 89 -7.12 16.17 -13.99
C LEU A 89 -6.10 15.01 -14.12
N SER A 90 -5.51 14.84 -15.30
CA SER A 90 -4.47 13.82 -15.53
C SER A 90 -3.21 14.48 -16.06
N ASN A 91 -2.17 14.46 -15.24
CA ASN A 91 -0.82 14.98 -15.47
C ASN A 91 0.21 13.88 -15.14
N CYS A 92 0.14 12.79 -15.90
CA CYS A 92 1.01 11.63 -15.76
C CYS A 92 2.43 11.93 -16.23
N ASP A 93 3.44 11.42 -15.52
CA ASP A 93 4.86 11.72 -15.76
C ASP A 93 5.62 10.55 -16.41
N ASN A 94 4.91 9.68 -17.15
CA ASN A 94 5.42 8.44 -17.78
C ASN A 94 6.22 7.52 -16.86
N SER A 95 6.20 7.75 -15.54
CA SER A 95 6.94 6.97 -14.55
C SER A 95 6.39 5.55 -14.37
N GLY A 96 5.13 5.34 -14.75
CA GLY A 96 4.36 4.15 -14.38
C GLY A 96 4.13 4.01 -12.87
N VAL A 97 4.56 4.97 -12.05
CA VAL A 97 4.35 4.97 -10.60
C VAL A 97 3.08 5.75 -10.30
N GLU A 98 2.10 5.05 -9.73
CA GLU A 98 0.83 5.63 -9.30
C GLU A 98 1.04 6.81 -8.35
N GLY A 99 0.15 7.79 -8.44
CA GLY A 99 0.13 8.93 -7.52
C GLY A 99 -0.54 8.55 -6.20
N ALA A 100 -0.22 9.26 -5.12
CA ALA A 100 -0.92 9.07 -3.86
C ALA A 100 -2.25 9.83 -3.82
N SER A 101 -3.34 9.13 -3.50
CA SER A 101 -4.68 9.70 -3.28
C SER A 101 -4.99 9.88 -1.79
N CYS A 102 -4.02 10.32 -1.00
CA CYS A 102 -4.12 10.43 0.45
C CYS A 102 -3.87 11.86 0.94
N ASN A 103 -4.06 12.10 2.24
CA ASN A 103 -3.57 13.32 2.88
C ASN A 103 -2.09 13.17 3.31
N PRO A 104 -1.12 13.77 2.59
CA PRO A 104 0.30 13.69 2.96
C PRO A 104 0.65 14.50 4.22
N LYS A 105 -0.30 15.23 4.83
CA LYS A 105 -0.08 15.92 6.12
C LYS A 105 -0.64 15.14 7.30
N PHE A 106 -1.21 13.95 7.07
CA PHE A 106 -1.73 13.13 8.15
C PHE A 106 -0.61 12.71 9.12
N VAL A 107 -0.88 12.88 10.41
CA VAL A 107 0.02 12.49 11.50
C VAL A 107 -0.56 11.25 12.16
N SER A 108 0.15 10.13 12.02
CA SER A 108 -0.23 8.86 12.65
C SER A 108 0.13 8.85 14.14
N ASP A 109 -0.60 8.05 14.92
CA ASP A 109 -0.23 7.78 16.31
C ASP A 109 1.06 6.93 16.36
N SER A 110 1.81 7.09 17.45
CA SER A 110 2.92 6.24 17.86
C SER A 110 2.59 4.74 17.81
N SER A 111 1.36 4.34 18.18
CA SER A 111 0.93 2.93 18.17
C SER A 111 0.95 2.32 16.76
N ASP A 112 0.60 3.10 15.73
CA ASP A 112 0.66 2.67 14.33
C ASP A 112 2.09 2.40 13.88
N TYR A 113 3.03 3.24 14.32
CA TYR A 113 4.45 3.04 14.00
C TYR A 113 5.00 1.79 14.69
N VAL A 114 4.64 1.55 15.96
CA VAL A 114 5.02 0.31 16.68
C VAL A 114 4.45 -0.91 15.96
N ARG A 115 3.18 -0.86 15.56
CA ARG A 115 2.54 -1.93 14.76
C ARG A 115 3.27 -2.16 13.45
N PHE A 116 3.59 -1.10 12.71
CA PHE A 116 4.36 -1.18 11.47
C PHE A 116 5.72 -1.86 11.68
N ARG A 117 6.45 -1.50 12.73
CA ARG A 117 7.77 -2.10 13.03
C ARG A 117 7.66 -3.60 13.30
N LYS A 118 6.64 -4.03 14.05
CA LYS A 118 6.34 -5.46 14.31
C LYS A 118 6.00 -6.19 13.01
N LEU A 119 5.09 -5.64 12.20
CA LEU A 119 4.67 -6.21 10.92
C LEU A 119 5.83 -6.30 9.93
N ARG A 120 6.67 -5.27 9.83
CA ARG A 120 7.87 -5.25 8.98
C ARG A 120 8.85 -6.37 9.35
N ALA A 121 9.06 -6.60 10.65
CA ALA A 121 9.93 -7.68 11.12
C ALA A 121 9.36 -9.06 10.71
N MET A 122 8.05 -9.25 10.83
CA MET A 122 7.38 -10.46 10.38
C MET A 122 7.44 -10.62 8.85
N ASN A 123 7.30 -9.54 8.08
CA ASN A 123 7.33 -9.55 6.62
C ASN A 123 8.68 -10.04 6.07
N LYS A 124 9.80 -9.74 6.75
CA LYS A 124 11.13 -10.23 6.35
C LYS A 124 11.24 -11.76 6.35
N ASN A 125 10.52 -12.41 7.25
CA ASN A 125 10.52 -13.87 7.40
C ASN A 125 9.25 -14.50 6.78
N TYR A 126 8.48 -13.70 6.04
CA TYR A 126 7.24 -14.15 5.42
C TYR A 126 7.57 -14.79 4.07
N ASN A 127 7.77 -16.10 4.07
CA ASN A 127 7.99 -16.89 2.86
C ASN A 127 6.71 -17.60 2.43
N ASP A 128 6.35 -17.41 1.16
CA ASP A 128 5.21 -18.08 0.51
C ASP A 128 5.74 -19.03 -0.57
N THR A 129 6.33 -20.15 -0.14
CA THR A 129 6.92 -21.18 -1.01
C THR A 129 5.85 -22.16 -1.49
N LYS A 130 5.61 -22.24 -2.80
CA LYS A 130 4.77 -23.27 -3.43
C LYS A 130 5.40 -24.67 -3.31
N LEU A 131 4.57 -25.68 -3.01
CA LEU A 131 4.60 -27.00 -3.63
C LEU A 131 3.32 -27.09 -4.48
#